data_AF-A0AA39MD42-F1
#
_entry.id   AF-A0AA39MD42-F1
#
_cell.length_a   1.000
_cell.length_b   1.000
_cell.length_c   1.000
_cell.angle_alpha   90.00
_cell.angle_beta   90.00
_cell.angle_gamma   90.00
#
_symmetry.space_group_name_H-M   'P 1'
#
loop_
_entity.id
_entity.type
_entity.pdbx_description
1 polymer ?
#
loop_
_entity_poly.entity_id
_entity_poly.type
_entity_poly.pdbx_seq_one_letter_code
_entity_poly.pdbx_strand_id
1 'polypeptide(L)'
;MTDDNGNATDSASTHMPSSGATDAPRRRPRGRPRKYNTEDEKAVAHTLAQQGYYQRSVPKPATLDEWKAGIEKNRARLTRCLNNEPAIKLAATVYAQASEEHVTDPCAVILEALEPFNRLHNRVTVIVTGIYRRMGCTDLWKDAEQLGRDVQDVVDLLQDLLCSALSGVSELRAAFTQGLLAYQLA
;
A
#
# COMPACT_ATOMS: atom_id res chain seq x y z
N MET A 1 30.15 -72.86 47.12
CA MET A 1 31.36 -72.19 47.66
C MET A 1 31.02 -70.71 47.69
N THR A 2 30.42 -70.21 48.79
CA THR A 2 31.08 -69.69 50.03
C THR A 2 31.91 -68.45 49.70
N ASP A 3 31.81 -67.27 50.31
CA ASP A 3 31.10 -66.65 51.44
C ASP A 3 31.13 -65.12 51.13
N ASP A 4 30.09 -64.31 51.40
CA ASP A 4 29.75 -63.60 52.65
C ASP A 4 30.65 -62.42 53.08
N ASN A 5 29.98 -61.31 53.44
CA ASN A 5 30.30 -60.15 54.30
C ASN A 5 31.68 -59.44 54.24
N GLY A 6 31.82 -58.12 54.35
CA GLY A 6 30.91 -57.00 54.67
C GLY A 6 31.78 -55.80 55.11
N ASN A 7 31.30 -54.56 55.00
CA ASN A 7 31.67 -53.50 55.96
C ASN A 7 30.72 -52.29 55.85
N ALA A 8 30.43 -51.70 57.01
CA ALA A 8 29.43 -50.68 57.25
C ALA A 8 30.06 -49.28 57.50
N THR A 9 29.23 -48.24 57.28
CA THR A 9 29.25 -46.87 57.86
C THR A 9 30.45 -45.95 57.48
N ASP A 10 30.35 -44.64 57.28
CA ASP A 10 29.36 -43.65 57.74
C ASP A 10 29.48 -42.31 56.95
N SER A 11 28.37 -41.56 56.90
CA SER A 11 28.25 -40.08 56.92
C SER A 11 29.04 -39.17 55.96
N ALA A 12 28.34 -38.46 55.06
CA ALA A 12 28.36 -36.99 54.98
C ALA A 12 27.29 -36.41 54.02
N SER A 13 26.47 -35.55 54.60
CA SER A 13 25.61 -34.51 54.01
C SER A 13 26.19 -33.81 52.77
N THR A 14 25.34 -33.43 51.79
CA THR A 14 25.27 -32.06 51.22
C THR A 14 24.38 -31.99 49.96
N HIS A 15 23.44 -31.04 50.03
CA HIS A 15 22.69 -30.35 48.96
C HIS A 15 21.91 -31.10 47.88
N MET A 16 20.59 -30.88 47.94
CA MET A 16 19.67 -30.87 46.80
C MET A 16 19.92 -29.62 45.91
N PRO A 17 20.23 -29.76 44.61
CA PRO A 17 19.92 -28.74 43.64
C PRO A 17 18.50 -28.94 43.12
N SER A 18 17.68 -27.96 43.48
CA SER A 18 16.35 -27.64 42.98
C SER A 18 16.17 -27.94 41.50
N SER A 19 15.05 -28.60 41.20
CA SER A 19 14.44 -28.76 39.89
C SER A 19 14.68 -27.55 38.98
N GLY A 20 15.44 -27.77 37.91
CA GLY A 20 15.54 -26.86 36.78
C GLY A 20 14.17 -26.75 36.12
N ALA A 21 13.39 -25.78 36.55
CA ALA A 21 12.22 -25.32 35.83
C ALA A 21 12.72 -24.78 34.48
N THR A 22 12.53 -25.57 33.43
CA THR A 22 12.51 -25.11 32.04
C THR A 22 11.46 -24.01 31.93
N ASP A 23 11.90 -22.78 32.10
CA ASP A 23 11.09 -21.57 32.08
C ASP A 23 10.67 -21.34 30.62
N ALA A 24 9.48 -21.81 30.28
CA ALA A 24 8.87 -21.57 28.98
C ALA A 24 8.76 -20.04 28.76
N PRO A 25 9.07 -19.52 27.56
CA PRO A 25 9.08 -18.09 27.31
C PRO A 25 7.66 -17.51 27.46
N ARG A 26 7.38 -16.94 28.64
CA ARG A 26 6.16 -16.20 28.93
C ARG A 26 6.09 -15.00 27.99
N ARG A 27 5.13 -15.03 27.06
CA ARG A 27 4.79 -13.86 26.22
C ARG A 27 4.34 -12.72 27.12
N ARG A 28 5.17 -11.68 27.24
CA ARG A 28 4.94 -10.54 28.13
C ARG A 28 3.87 -9.57 27.57
N PRO A 29 3.11 -8.89 28.45
CA PRO A 29 2.13 -7.89 28.06
C PRO A 29 2.81 -6.73 27.32
N ARG A 30 2.26 -6.38 26.16
CA ARG A 30 2.71 -5.27 25.32
C ARG A 30 2.38 -3.94 26.02
N GLY A 31 3.34 -3.00 26.10
CA GLY A 31 3.04 -1.58 26.33
C GLY A 31 3.87 -0.82 27.37
N ARG A 32 4.67 -1.46 28.23
CA ARG A 32 5.48 -0.73 29.22
C ARG A 32 6.93 -0.54 28.74
N PRO A 33 7.44 0.70 28.61
CA PRO A 33 8.83 0.95 28.27
C PRO A 33 9.78 0.27 29.27
N ARG A 34 10.75 -0.49 28.74
CA ARG A 34 11.76 -1.17 29.57
C ARG A 34 12.80 -0.13 30.00
N LYS A 35 13.10 -0.06 31.30
CA LYS A 35 14.20 0.74 31.83
C LYS A 35 15.49 -0.10 31.73
N TYR A 36 16.52 0.45 31.11
CA TYR A 36 17.85 -0.14 31.01
C TYR A 36 18.77 0.62 31.97
N ASN A 37 19.40 -0.08 32.92
CA ASN A 37 20.11 0.55 34.03
C ASN A 37 21.62 0.62 33.79
N THR A 38 22.16 -0.20 32.88
CA THR A 38 23.59 -0.20 32.54
C THR A 38 23.82 0.24 31.09
N GLU A 39 25.01 0.74 30.78
CA GLU A 39 25.40 1.11 29.41
C GLU A 39 25.43 -0.11 28.48
N ASP A 40 25.90 -1.26 28.97
CA ASP A 40 25.89 -2.52 28.21
C ASP A 40 24.46 -2.97 27.85
N GLU A 41 23.51 -2.86 28.80
CA GLU A 41 22.10 -3.15 28.53
C GLU A 41 21.50 -2.22 27.48
N LYS A 42 21.85 -0.92 27.51
CA LYS A 42 21.40 0.05 26.50
C LYS A 42 21.96 -0.27 25.12
N ALA A 43 23.24 -0.63 25.02
CA ALA A 43 23.89 -0.98 23.76
C ALA A 43 23.25 -2.22 23.14
N VAL A 44 23.04 -3.29 23.93
CA VAL A 44 22.38 -4.52 23.47
C VAL A 44 20.94 -4.25 23.02
N ALA A 45 20.19 -3.45 23.78
CA ALA A 45 18.83 -3.08 23.42
C ALA A 45 18.76 -2.25 22.13
N HIS A 46 19.69 -1.31 21.95
CA HIS A 46 19.80 -0.49 20.75
C HIS A 46 20.14 -1.34 19.52
N THR A 47 21.12 -2.24 19.61
CA THR A 47 21.47 -3.16 18.53
C THR A 47 20.29 -4.07 18.16
N LEU A 48 19.58 -4.62 19.15
CA LEU A 48 18.41 -5.46 18.91
C LEU A 48 17.24 -4.67 18.30
N ALA A 49 17.04 -3.42 18.72
CA ALA A 49 16.04 -2.52 18.16
C ALA A 49 16.37 -2.16 16.70
N GLN A 50 17.64 -1.86 16.40
CA GLN A 50 18.10 -1.64 15.03
C GLN A 50 17.94 -2.88 14.17
N GLN A 51 18.34 -4.07 14.64
CA GLN A 51 18.12 -5.33 13.92
C GLN A 51 16.64 -5.59 13.66
N GLY A 52 15.77 -5.36 14.66
CA GLY A 52 14.32 -5.47 14.50
C GLY A 52 13.74 -4.44 13.53
N TYR A 53 14.31 -3.24 13.48
CA TYR A 53 13.95 -2.21 12.51
C TYR A 53 14.32 -2.65 11.09
N TYR A 54 15.55 -3.13 10.86
CA TYR A 54 16.00 -3.58 9.54
C TYR A 54 15.31 -4.87 9.07
N GLN A 55 15.05 -5.82 9.97
CA GLN A 55 14.30 -7.04 9.62
C GLN A 55 12.83 -6.75 9.29
N ARG A 56 12.21 -5.74 9.91
CA ARG A 56 10.85 -5.30 9.56
C ARG A 56 10.81 -4.39 8.35
N SER A 57 11.90 -3.71 8.03
CA SER A 57 11.95 -2.78 6.90
C SER A 57 12.14 -3.48 5.55
N VAL A 58 12.46 -4.77 5.51
CA VAL A 58 12.45 -5.54 4.25
C VAL A 58 10.99 -5.82 3.89
N PRO A 59 10.43 -5.19 2.84
CA PRO A 59 9.05 -5.43 2.46
C PRO A 59 8.93 -6.91 2.06
N LYS A 60 8.04 -7.65 2.73
CA LYS A 60 7.75 -9.04 2.36
C LYS A 60 7.49 -9.07 0.86
N PRO A 61 8.15 -9.96 0.11
CA PRO A 61 7.95 -9.99 -1.30
C PRO A 61 6.50 -10.37 -1.62
N ALA A 62 5.81 -9.49 -2.35
CA ALA A 62 4.47 -9.76 -2.82
C ALA A 62 4.46 -11.01 -3.70
N THR A 63 3.49 -11.90 -3.46
CA THR A 63 3.29 -13.10 -4.27
C THR A 63 2.57 -12.77 -5.58
N LEU A 64 2.61 -13.70 -6.53
CA LEU A 64 1.90 -13.56 -7.81
C LEU A 64 0.39 -13.35 -7.60
N ASP A 65 -0.22 -14.08 -6.65
CA ASP A 65 -1.65 -13.95 -6.32
C ASP A 65 -1.96 -12.61 -5.64
N GLU A 66 -1.07 -12.10 -4.81
CA GLU A 66 -1.21 -10.78 -4.18
C GLU A 66 -1.18 -9.66 -5.24
N TRP A 67 -0.34 -9.77 -6.27
CA TRP A 67 -0.33 -8.83 -7.39
C TRP A 67 -1.61 -8.91 -8.23
N LYS A 68 -2.06 -10.11 -8.59
CA LYS A 68 -3.33 -10.31 -9.31
C LYS A 68 -4.50 -9.70 -8.55
N ALA A 69 -4.61 -10.01 -7.25
CA ALA A 69 -5.64 -9.42 -6.39
C ALA A 69 -5.52 -7.89 -6.30
N GLY A 70 -4.30 -7.35 -6.33
CA GLY A 70 -4.03 -5.92 -6.38
C GLY A 70 -4.53 -5.26 -7.66
N ILE A 71 -4.28 -5.87 -8.83
CA ILE A 71 -4.75 -5.39 -10.14
C ILE A 71 -6.28 -5.41 -10.15
N GLU A 72 -6.91 -6.54 -9.83
CA GLU A 72 -8.37 -6.68 -9.83
C GLU A 72 -9.05 -5.71 -8.87
N LYS A 73 -8.48 -5.49 -7.69
CA LYS A 73 -8.97 -4.49 -6.73
C LYS A 73 -8.92 -3.07 -7.30
N ASN A 74 -7.89 -2.72 -8.07
CA ASN A 74 -7.79 -1.39 -8.69
C ASN A 74 -8.67 -1.26 -9.94
N ARG A 75 -8.85 -2.33 -10.72
CA ARG A 75 -9.85 -2.39 -11.80
C ARG A 75 -11.26 -2.14 -11.26
N ALA A 76 -11.64 -2.83 -10.19
CA ALA A 76 -12.93 -2.61 -9.52
C ALA A 76 -13.08 -1.18 -8.96
N ARG A 77 -11.98 -0.52 -8.56
CA ARG A 77 -12.00 0.89 -8.15
C ARG A 77 -12.21 1.83 -9.33
N LEU A 78 -11.52 1.59 -10.46
CA LEU A 78 -11.73 2.35 -11.69
C LEU A 78 -13.21 2.27 -12.11
N THR A 79 -13.75 1.06 -12.22
CA THR A 79 -15.15 0.82 -12.56
C THR A 79 -16.11 1.54 -11.60
N ARG A 80 -15.82 1.55 -10.30
CA ARG A 80 -16.62 2.27 -9.31
C ARG A 80 -16.54 3.79 -9.46
N CYS A 81 -15.34 4.35 -9.67
CA CYS A 81 -15.15 5.78 -9.89
C CYS A 81 -15.87 6.25 -11.17
N LEU A 82 -15.95 5.37 -12.17
CA LEU A 82 -16.70 5.61 -13.40
C LEU A 82 -18.20 5.30 -13.29
N ASN A 83 -18.72 4.85 -12.13
CA ASN A 83 -20.10 4.41 -11.97
C ASN A 83 -20.56 3.34 -12.99
N ASN A 84 -19.65 2.49 -13.46
CA ASN A 84 -19.84 1.53 -14.57
C ASN A 84 -20.15 2.17 -15.93
N GLU A 85 -19.80 3.44 -16.12
CA GLU A 85 -19.99 4.18 -17.36
C GLU A 85 -18.66 4.37 -18.11
N PRO A 86 -18.66 4.66 -19.42
CA PRO A 86 -17.44 5.00 -20.14
C PRO A 86 -16.84 6.33 -19.65
N ALA A 87 -15.51 6.46 -19.74
CA ALA A 87 -14.76 7.66 -19.35
C ALA A 87 -15.31 8.96 -19.99
N ILE A 88 -15.72 8.89 -21.26
CA ILE A 88 -16.31 9.99 -22.01
C ILE A 88 -17.57 10.55 -21.30
N LYS A 89 -18.41 9.67 -20.74
CA LYS A 89 -19.65 10.09 -20.07
C LYS A 89 -19.37 10.78 -18.73
N LEU A 90 -18.34 10.33 -18.01
CA LEU A 90 -17.84 11.05 -16.84
C LEU A 90 -17.35 12.45 -17.23
N ALA A 91 -16.49 12.56 -18.24
CA ALA A 91 -15.95 13.84 -18.70
C ALA A 91 -17.07 14.82 -19.11
N ALA A 92 -18.07 14.34 -19.85
CA ALA A 92 -19.23 15.15 -20.22
C ALA A 92 -20.04 15.64 -19.00
N THR A 93 -20.17 14.79 -17.97
CA THR A 93 -20.87 15.16 -16.73
C THR A 93 -20.10 16.20 -15.94
N VAL A 94 -18.77 16.05 -15.83
CA VAL A 94 -17.89 17.03 -15.18
C VAL A 94 -17.91 18.37 -15.93
N TYR A 95 -17.88 18.34 -17.27
CA TYR A 95 -18.06 19.54 -18.08
C TYR A 95 -19.40 20.23 -17.81
N ALA A 96 -20.50 19.46 -17.80
CA ALA A 96 -21.83 20.01 -17.55
C ALA A 96 -21.88 20.75 -16.22
N GLN A 97 -21.37 20.12 -15.15
CA GLN A 97 -21.27 20.72 -13.82
C GLN A 97 -20.36 21.97 -13.83
N ALA A 98 -19.16 21.86 -14.38
CA ALA A 98 -18.18 22.94 -14.40
C ALA A 98 -18.62 24.15 -15.25
N SER A 99 -19.52 23.95 -16.22
CA SER A 99 -20.01 25.00 -17.11
C SER A 99 -21.33 25.65 -16.65
N GLU A 100 -21.91 25.22 -15.53
CA GLU A 100 -23.11 25.82 -14.95
C GLU A 100 -22.90 27.31 -14.59
N GLU A 101 -23.91 28.16 -14.83
CA GLU A 101 -23.81 29.61 -14.64
C GLU A 101 -23.51 30.04 -13.20
N HIS A 102 -23.89 29.21 -12.24
CA HIS A 102 -23.76 29.46 -10.80
C HIS A 102 -22.45 28.94 -10.20
N VAL A 103 -21.63 28.21 -10.97
CA VAL A 103 -20.35 27.69 -10.48
C VAL A 103 -19.31 28.82 -10.47
N THR A 104 -18.86 29.17 -9.27
CA THR A 104 -17.87 30.25 -9.08
C THR A 104 -16.46 29.80 -9.46
N ASP A 105 -16.13 28.53 -9.27
CA ASP A 105 -14.82 27.97 -9.56
C ASP A 105 -14.92 26.61 -10.30
N PRO A 106 -14.96 26.62 -11.64
CA PRO A 106 -14.96 25.41 -12.45
C PRO A 106 -13.70 24.55 -12.29
N CYS A 107 -12.55 25.17 -11.97
CA CYS A 107 -11.31 24.43 -11.76
C CYS A 107 -11.42 23.53 -10.52
N ALA A 108 -12.03 24.02 -9.44
CA ALA A 108 -12.28 23.21 -8.24
C ALA A 108 -13.13 21.97 -8.55
N VAL A 109 -14.21 22.11 -9.33
CA VAL A 109 -15.08 20.99 -9.74
C VAL A 109 -14.28 19.93 -10.50
N ILE A 110 -13.46 20.35 -11.46
CA ILE A 110 -12.65 19.44 -12.27
C ILE A 110 -11.53 18.78 -11.44
N LEU A 111 -10.88 19.54 -10.55
CA LEU A 111 -9.84 19.03 -9.65
C LEU A 111 -10.39 17.99 -8.66
N GLU A 112 -11.60 18.21 -8.13
CA GLU A 112 -12.28 17.24 -7.28
C GLU A 112 -12.56 15.94 -8.04
N ALA A 113 -13.02 16.04 -9.29
CA ALA A 113 -13.22 14.88 -10.16
C ALA A 113 -11.91 14.14 -10.50
N LEU A 114 -10.78 14.86 -10.65
CA LEU A 114 -9.46 14.31 -10.95
C LEU A 114 -8.82 13.56 -9.76
N GLU A 115 -9.05 14.01 -8.53
CA GLU A 115 -8.39 13.49 -7.32
C GLU A 115 -8.44 11.95 -7.16
N PRO A 116 -9.59 11.26 -7.33
CA PRO A 116 -9.65 9.81 -7.23
C PRO A 116 -8.79 9.10 -8.29
N PHE A 117 -8.73 9.61 -9.52
CA PHE A 117 -7.98 9.01 -10.62
C PHE A 117 -6.48 9.21 -10.46
N ASN A 118 -6.02 10.39 -10.00
CA ASN A 118 -4.62 10.60 -9.66
C ASN A 118 -4.14 9.65 -8.56
N ARG A 119 -4.96 9.43 -7.53
CA ARG A 119 -4.66 8.45 -6.47
C ARG A 119 -4.64 7.01 -6.99
N LEU A 120 -5.51 6.69 -7.95
CA LEU A 120 -5.55 5.38 -8.57
C LEU A 120 -4.35 5.14 -9.47
N HIS A 121 -4.00 6.12 -10.32
CA HIS A 121 -2.84 6.10 -11.21
C HIS A 121 -1.57 5.82 -10.40
N ASN A 122 -1.31 6.60 -9.34
CA ASN A 122 -0.14 6.40 -8.46
C ASN A 122 -0.06 4.98 -7.88
N ARG A 123 -1.20 4.38 -7.51
CA ARG A 123 -1.25 3.00 -7.00
C ARG A 123 -0.93 1.99 -8.09
N VAL A 124 -1.48 2.17 -9.30
CA VAL A 124 -1.23 1.30 -10.44
C VAL A 124 0.23 1.40 -10.87
N THR A 125 0.82 2.60 -10.92
CA THR A 125 2.25 2.80 -11.23
C THR A 125 3.16 2.02 -10.27
N VAL A 126 2.85 2.02 -8.97
CA VAL A 126 3.60 1.24 -7.97
C VAL A 126 3.49 -0.26 -8.25
N ILE A 127 2.31 -0.76 -8.62
CA ILE A 127 2.09 -2.17 -8.97
C ILE A 127 2.86 -2.54 -10.25
N VAL A 128 2.71 -1.76 -11.33
CA VAL A 128 3.40 -1.97 -12.61
C VAL A 128 4.91 -2.01 -12.40
N THR A 129 5.46 -1.03 -11.69
CA THR A 129 6.89 -0.94 -11.37
C THR A 129 7.35 -2.12 -10.50
N GLY A 130 6.52 -2.52 -9.53
CA GLY A 130 6.80 -3.65 -8.63
C GLY A 130 6.87 -4.99 -9.37
N ILE A 131 5.91 -5.24 -10.27
CA ILE A 131 5.87 -6.44 -11.11
C ILE A 131 7.07 -6.44 -12.06
N TYR A 132 7.30 -5.34 -12.78
CA TYR A 132 8.42 -5.23 -13.74
C TYR A 132 9.77 -5.53 -13.08
N ARG A 133 10.05 -4.90 -11.94
CA ARG A 133 11.33 -5.08 -11.23
C ARG A 133 11.58 -6.51 -10.74
N ARG A 134 10.52 -7.30 -10.53
CA ARG A 134 10.63 -8.63 -9.92
C ARG A 134 10.46 -9.78 -10.89
N MET A 135 9.63 -9.57 -11.91
CA MET A 135 9.19 -10.61 -12.84
C MET A 135 9.50 -10.23 -14.30
N GLY A 136 9.83 -8.97 -14.59
CA GLY A 136 10.00 -8.47 -15.95
C GLY A 136 8.67 -8.27 -16.70
N CYS A 137 8.74 -8.22 -18.04
CA CYS A 137 7.61 -8.01 -18.94
C CYS A 137 6.74 -9.29 -19.11
N THR A 138 6.13 -9.75 -18.02
CA THR A 138 5.18 -10.87 -18.05
C THR A 138 3.79 -10.42 -18.51
N ASP A 139 2.88 -11.36 -18.76
CA ASP A 139 1.47 -11.00 -19.06
C ASP A 139 0.80 -10.28 -17.89
N LEU A 140 1.15 -10.63 -16.65
CA LEU A 140 0.70 -9.91 -15.46
C LEU A 140 1.16 -8.43 -15.47
N TRP A 141 2.36 -8.15 -15.98
CA TRP A 141 2.84 -6.78 -16.15
C TRP A 141 2.04 -6.04 -17.22
N LYS A 142 1.76 -6.69 -18.36
CA LYS A 142 0.92 -6.11 -19.44
C LYS A 142 -0.50 -5.82 -18.95
N ASP A 143 -1.08 -6.70 -18.13
CA ASP A 143 -2.41 -6.50 -17.54
C ASP A 143 -2.43 -5.27 -16.63
N ALA A 144 -1.39 -5.10 -15.81
CA ALA A 144 -1.24 -3.93 -14.95
C ALA A 144 -0.97 -2.65 -15.76
N GLU A 145 -0.17 -2.74 -16.82
CA GLU A 145 0.12 -1.63 -17.74
C GLU A 145 -1.15 -1.19 -18.48
N GLN A 146 -1.97 -2.14 -18.95
CA GLN A 146 -3.26 -1.84 -19.57
C GLN A 146 -4.17 -1.10 -18.60
N LEU A 147 -4.29 -1.58 -17.35
CA LEU A 147 -5.02 -0.85 -16.32
C LEU A 147 -4.45 0.57 -16.10
N GLY A 148 -3.13 0.74 -16.20
CA GLY A 148 -2.48 2.05 -16.13
C GLY A 148 -2.93 2.97 -17.26
N ARG A 149 -2.97 2.47 -18.49
CA ARG A 149 -3.50 3.20 -19.67
C ARG A 149 -4.97 3.56 -19.49
N ASP A 150 -5.81 2.60 -19.08
CA ASP A 150 -7.24 2.86 -18.86
C ASP A 150 -7.49 3.98 -17.83
N VAL A 151 -6.66 4.08 -16.78
CA VAL A 151 -6.72 5.18 -15.81
C VAL A 151 -6.20 6.49 -16.41
N GLN A 152 -5.11 6.44 -17.17
CA GLN A 152 -4.51 7.61 -17.80
C GLN A 152 -5.46 8.25 -18.81
N ASP A 153 -6.18 7.45 -19.60
CA ASP A 153 -7.17 7.95 -20.56
C ASP A 153 -8.22 8.83 -19.86
N VAL A 154 -8.69 8.43 -18.67
CA VAL A 154 -9.63 9.24 -17.87
C VAL A 154 -8.97 10.54 -17.39
N VAL A 155 -7.73 10.46 -16.92
CA VAL A 155 -6.98 11.63 -16.45
C VAL A 155 -6.77 12.64 -17.57
N ASP A 156 -6.41 12.17 -18.77
CA ASP A 156 -6.17 13.02 -19.93
C ASP A 156 -7.43 13.79 -20.34
N LEU A 157 -8.59 13.11 -20.38
CA LEU A 157 -9.88 13.75 -20.67
C LEU A 157 -10.21 14.86 -19.66
N LEU A 158 -9.98 14.62 -18.36
CA LEU A 158 -10.27 15.61 -17.32
C LEU A 158 -9.22 16.73 -17.27
N GLN A 159 -7.96 16.46 -17.61
CA GLN A 159 -6.92 17.47 -17.72
C GLN A 159 -7.15 18.40 -18.90
N ASP A 160 -7.67 17.90 -20.02
CA ASP A 160 -8.09 18.73 -21.15
C ASP A 160 -9.16 19.75 -20.73
N LEU A 161 -10.19 19.30 -20.00
CA LEU A 161 -11.19 20.21 -19.40
C LEU A 161 -10.56 21.25 -18.47
N LEU A 162 -9.62 20.82 -17.61
CA LEU A 162 -8.94 21.73 -16.68
C LEU A 162 -8.13 22.80 -17.43
N CYS A 163 -7.43 22.42 -18.50
CA CYS A 163 -6.68 23.35 -19.33
C CYS A 163 -7.58 24.43 -19.96
N SER A 164 -8.75 24.05 -20.48
CA SER A 164 -9.72 25.03 -20.98
C SER A 164 -10.29 25.89 -19.85
N ALA A 165 -10.62 25.30 -18.68
CA ALA A 165 -11.15 26.02 -17.53
C ALA A 165 -10.18 27.04 -16.94
N LEU A 166 -8.87 26.74 -16.93
CA LEU A 166 -7.81 27.66 -16.51
C LEU A 166 -7.72 28.91 -17.39
N SER A 167 -8.14 28.80 -18.66
CA SER A 167 -8.23 29.95 -19.58
C SER A 167 -9.51 30.77 -19.37
N GLY A 168 -10.46 30.26 -18.58
CA GLY A 168 -11.74 30.90 -18.25
C GLY A 168 -12.95 30.07 -18.67
N VAL A 169 -14.09 30.31 -17.99
CA VAL A 169 -15.34 29.57 -18.25
C VAL A 169 -15.87 29.79 -19.67
N SER A 170 -15.65 30.98 -20.22
CA SER A 170 -16.00 31.30 -21.61
C SER A 170 -15.19 30.46 -22.60
N GLU A 171 -13.90 30.26 -22.35
CA GLU A 171 -13.03 29.43 -23.19
C GLU A 171 -13.42 27.95 -23.10
N LEU A 172 -13.73 27.45 -21.90
CA LEU A 172 -14.26 26.10 -21.71
C LEU A 172 -15.53 25.84 -22.54
N ARG A 173 -16.49 26.78 -22.52
CA ARG A 173 -17.73 26.68 -23.31
C ARG A 173 -17.48 26.84 -24.82
N ALA A 174 -16.55 27.72 -25.20
CA ALA A 174 -16.17 27.90 -26.60
C ALA A 174 -15.53 26.63 -27.17
N ALA A 175 -14.58 26.03 -26.44
CA ALA A 175 -13.94 24.76 -26.81
C ALA A 175 -14.96 23.64 -27.01
N PHE A 176 -15.95 23.52 -26.09
CA PHE A 176 -17.05 22.57 -26.24
C PHE A 176 -17.89 22.81 -27.50
N THR A 177 -18.24 24.08 -27.76
CA THR A 177 -19.07 24.46 -28.92
C THR A 177 -18.36 24.20 -30.24
N GLN A 178 -17.03 24.33 -30.26
CA GLN A 178 -16.18 24.09 -31.42
C GLN A 178 -15.81 22.61 -31.60
N GLY A 179 -16.18 21.73 -30.66
CA GLY A 179 -15.83 20.30 -30.73
C GLY A 179 -14.34 20.02 -30.49
N LEU A 180 -13.65 20.89 -29.74
CA LEU A 180 -12.21 20.80 -29.53
C LEU A 180 -11.82 19.97 -28.31
N LEU A 181 -12.77 19.59 -27.45
CA LEU A 181 -12.47 18.83 -26.24
C LEU A 181 -12.20 17.37 -26.60
N ALA A 182 -11.16 16.78 -25.99
CA ALA A 182 -10.67 15.44 -26.31
C ALA A 182 -11.77 14.37 -26.25
N TYR A 183 -12.70 14.48 -25.29
CA TYR A 183 -13.79 13.51 -25.14
C TYR A 183 -14.83 13.58 -26.27
N GLN A 184 -14.83 14.65 -27.08
CA GLN A 184 -15.72 14.80 -28.25
C GLN A 184 -15.14 14.16 -29.51
N LEU A 185 -13.84 13.87 -29.52
CA LEU A 185 -13.11 13.26 -30.64
C LEU A 185 -12.92 11.74 -30.49
N ALA A 186 -13.21 11.20 -29.31
CA ALA A 186 -13.00 9.81 -28.92
C ALA A 186 -14.17 8.88 -29.29
#